data_AF-A0A820CT98-F1
#
_entry.id   AF-A0A820CT98-F1
#
_cell.length_a   1.000
_cell.length_b   1.000
_cell.length_c   1.000
_cell.angle_alpha   90.00
_cell.angle_beta   90.00
_cell.angle_gamma   90.00
#
_symmetry.space_group_name_H-M   'P 1'
#
loop_
_entity.id
_entity.type
_entity.pdbx_description
1 polymer ?
#
loop_
_entity_poly.entity_id
_entity_poly.type
_entity_poly.pdbx_seq_one_letter_code
_entity_poly.pdbx_strand_id
1 'polypeptide(L)'
;MSTELINIYNKLYNDSIQKIKSDQYEMDDQIDSSLDKRSGITLLIRPDEQARHRILKFLAALQAIEPEQYYYPSSDMHITVMPIIACYEEFDLNQIVVQDYIDLIQKCLSSQKNITIKFKGITASPSCIMIQGFPQQQVLDELRNDMRTVFKASPLQQSIDKRYSLQTAHITVVRFRKPFTAKEEFLKILHNFKDYDFGETTINELELVYND
;
A
#
# COMPACT_ATOMS: atom_id res chain seq x y z
N MET A 1 -11.04 -3.52 -16.32
CA MET A 1 -10.57 -3.69 -14.92
C MET A 1 -10.72 -5.16 -14.55
N SER A 2 -9.77 -5.75 -13.84
CA SER A 2 -9.78 -7.19 -13.50
C SER A 2 -10.97 -7.54 -12.59
N THR A 3 -11.80 -8.50 -13.01
CA THR A 3 -12.93 -9.00 -12.22
C THR A 3 -12.49 -9.62 -10.90
N GLU A 4 -11.33 -10.31 -10.90
CA GLU A 4 -10.77 -10.92 -9.70
C GLU A 4 -10.38 -9.88 -8.66
N LEU A 5 -9.65 -8.82 -9.06
CA LEU A 5 -9.28 -7.73 -8.16
C LEU A 5 -10.51 -7.01 -7.61
N ILE A 6 -11.53 -6.78 -8.43
CA ILE A 6 -12.81 -6.20 -7.99
C ILE A 6 -13.43 -7.04 -6.89
N ASN A 7 -13.44 -8.37 -7.04
CA ASN A 7 -14.00 -9.27 -6.03
C ASN A 7 -13.20 -9.25 -4.72
N ILE A 8 -11.86 -9.26 -4.81
CA ILE A 8 -10.98 -9.16 -3.63
C ILE A 8 -11.23 -7.84 -2.90
N TYR A 9 -11.21 -6.70 -3.60
CA TYR A 9 -11.44 -5.39 -3.00
C TYR A 9 -12.84 -5.24 -2.41
N ASN A 10 -13.88 -5.77 -3.07
CA ASN A 10 -15.25 -5.74 -2.57
C ASN A 10 -15.41 -6.58 -1.30
N LYS A 11 -14.77 -7.75 -1.24
CA LYS A 11 -14.77 -8.59 -0.05
C LYS A 11 -14.10 -7.86 1.13
N LEU A 12 -12.89 -7.34 0.91
CA LEU A 12 -12.17 -6.56 1.92
C LEU A 12 -13.00 -5.38 2.44
N TYR A 13 -13.60 -4.62 1.53
CA TYR A 13 -14.46 -3.49 1.88
C TYR A 13 -15.66 -3.92 2.72
N ASN A 14 -16.43 -4.90 2.26
CA ASN A 14 -17.64 -5.33 2.95
C ASN A 14 -17.33 -5.88 4.36
N ASP A 15 -16.32 -6.73 4.48
CA ASP A 15 -15.92 -7.32 5.75
C ASP A 15 -15.44 -6.23 6.74
N SER A 16 -14.62 -5.29 6.26
CA SER A 16 -14.04 -4.25 7.11
C SER A 16 -15.06 -3.19 7.51
N ILE A 17 -15.99 -2.82 6.64
CA ILE A 17 -17.05 -1.86 6.98
C ILE A 17 -17.97 -2.42 8.07
N GLN A 18 -18.25 -3.73 8.09
CA GLN A 18 -19.00 -4.34 9.19
C GLN A 18 -18.22 -4.28 10.50
N LYS A 19 -16.92 -4.59 10.47
CA LYS A 19 -16.04 -4.48 11.65
C LYS A 19 -15.93 -3.06 12.18
N ILE A 20 -15.82 -2.06 11.30
CA ILE A 20 -15.81 -0.65 11.70
C ILE A 20 -17.13 -0.32 12.40
N LYS A 21 -18.27 -0.67 11.79
CA LYS A 21 -19.60 -0.44 12.38
C LYS A 21 -19.76 -1.08 13.76
N SER A 22 -19.27 -2.30 13.96
CA SER A 22 -19.37 -3.05 15.22
C SER A 22 -18.27 -2.74 16.23
N ASP A 23 -17.41 -1.73 16.00
CA ASP A 23 -16.26 -1.40 16.84
C ASP A 23 -15.24 -2.54 17.00
N GLN A 24 -15.18 -3.42 16.00
CA GLN A 24 -14.22 -4.52 15.86
C GLN A 24 -13.06 -4.16 14.91
N TYR A 25 -12.79 -2.87 14.73
CA TYR A 25 -11.62 -2.37 14.03
C TYR A 25 -10.37 -2.47 14.91
N GLU A 26 -9.21 -2.42 14.27
CA GLU A 26 -7.91 -2.55 14.91
C GLU A 26 -7.20 -1.20 14.86
N MET A 27 -6.70 -0.72 16.00
CA MET A 27 -5.89 0.49 16.06
C MET A 27 -4.41 0.12 15.95
N ASP A 28 -3.63 1.00 15.32
CA ASP A 28 -2.18 0.88 15.27
C ASP A 28 -1.55 1.60 16.46
N ASP A 29 -1.31 0.86 17.54
CA ASP A 29 -0.76 1.41 18.79
C ASP A 29 0.71 1.86 18.64
N GLN A 30 1.40 1.45 17.57
CA GLN A 30 2.81 1.79 17.33
C GLN A 30 2.98 3.02 16.44
N ILE A 31 1.91 3.53 15.82
CA ILE A 31 2.02 4.59 14.79
C ILE A 31 2.62 5.91 15.30
N ASP A 32 2.46 6.22 16.59
CA ASP A 32 3.06 7.39 17.24
C ASP A 32 4.24 6.98 18.18
N SER A 33 4.64 5.71 18.17
CA SER A 33 5.62 5.17 19.11
C SER A 33 7.04 5.53 18.69
N SER A 34 7.67 6.47 19.41
CA SER A 34 9.11 6.73 19.28
C SER A 34 10.02 5.54 19.64
N LEU A 35 9.43 4.45 20.13
CA LEU A 35 10.13 3.21 20.48
C LEU A 35 9.97 2.13 19.41
N ASP A 36 9.15 2.35 18.38
CA ASP A 36 9.12 1.45 17.24
C ASP A 36 10.46 1.56 16.51
N LYS A 37 11.19 0.44 16.47
CA LYS A 37 12.51 0.33 15.81
C LYS A 37 12.46 -0.62 14.63
N ARG A 38 11.25 -1.06 14.23
CA ARG A 38 11.08 -2.07 13.21
C ARG A 38 11.36 -1.46 11.85
N SER A 39 12.47 -1.87 11.25
CA SER A 39 12.86 -1.35 9.94
C SER A 39 12.98 -2.46 8.90
N GLY A 40 12.89 -2.10 7.62
CA GLY A 40 12.92 -3.05 6.51
C GLY A 40 13.22 -2.36 5.18
N ILE A 41 13.35 -3.13 4.10
CA ILE A 41 13.47 -2.56 2.75
C ILE A 41 12.33 -3.00 1.85
N THR A 42 11.73 -2.02 1.16
CA THR A 42 10.57 -2.21 0.30
C THR A 42 10.82 -1.56 -1.05
N LEU A 43 10.49 -2.29 -2.12
CA LEU A 43 10.38 -1.71 -3.45
C LEU A 43 8.96 -1.16 -3.63
N LEU A 44 8.84 0.11 -3.97
CA LEU A 44 7.56 0.80 -4.14
C LEU A 44 7.48 1.60 -5.43
N ILE A 45 6.26 1.99 -5.77
CA ILE A 45 5.93 2.92 -6.84
C ILE A 45 5.01 4.00 -6.30
N ARG A 46 5.12 5.21 -6.84
CA ARG A 46 4.30 6.35 -6.41
C ARG A 46 3.26 6.72 -7.47
N PRO A 47 2.01 7.02 -7.06
CA PRO A 47 1.03 7.65 -7.94
C PRO A 47 1.56 9.02 -8.40
N ASP A 48 1.17 9.50 -9.58
CA ASP A 48 1.54 10.83 -10.06
C ASP A 48 0.86 11.95 -9.26
N GLU A 49 1.26 13.20 -9.55
CA GLU A 49 0.75 14.38 -8.87
C GLU A 49 -0.78 14.54 -8.99
N GLN A 50 -1.37 14.21 -10.15
CA GLN A 50 -2.82 14.37 -10.34
C GLN A 50 -3.61 13.36 -9.51
N ALA A 51 -3.16 12.10 -9.49
CA ALA A 51 -3.74 11.07 -8.64
C ALA A 51 -3.58 11.42 -7.16
N ARG A 52 -2.39 11.84 -6.71
CA ARG A 52 -2.15 12.29 -5.33
C ARG A 52 -3.05 13.45 -4.94
N HIS A 53 -3.23 14.44 -5.80
CA HIS A 53 -4.10 15.59 -5.52
C HIS A 53 -5.57 15.18 -5.34
N ARG A 54 -6.07 14.22 -6.15
CA ARG A 54 -7.42 13.67 -5.98
C ARG A 54 -7.56 12.87 -4.68
N ILE A 55 -6.54 12.09 -4.31
CA ILE A 55 -6.51 11.35 -3.04
C ILE A 55 -6.50 12.32 -1.85
N LEU A 56 -5.70 13.39 -1.88
CA LEU A 56 -5.65 14.39 -0.82
C LEU A 56 -7.01 15.08 -0.60
N LYS A 57 -7.78 15.35 -1.67
CA LYS A 57 -9.14 15.88 -1.54
C LYS A 57 -10.07 14.92 -0.79
N PHE A 58 -9.95 13.62 -1.08
CA PHE A 58 -10.69 12.59 -0.35
C PHE A 58 -10.27 12.56 1.12
N LEU A 59 -8.97 12.60 1.41
CA LEU A 59 -8.48 12.60 2.80
C LEU A 59 -8.91 13.84 3.58
N ALA A 60 -8.93 15.01 2.95
CA ALA A 60 -9.41 16.23 3.59
C ALA A 60 -10.89 16.12 4.02
N ALA A 61 -11.73 15.44 3.22
CA ALA A 61 -13.12 15.21 3.57
C ALA A 61 -13.26 14.28 4.80
N LEU A 62 -12.45 13.22 4.88
CA LEU A 62 -12.43 12.32 6.04
C LEU A 62 -11.87 13.02 7.30
N GLN A 63 -10.76 13.75 7.15
CA GLN A 63 -10.08 14.43 8.25
C GLN A 63 -10.93 15.53 8.88
N ALA A 64 -11.81 16.17 8.12
CA ALA A 64 -12.76 17.14 8.65
C ALA A 64 -13.77 16.53 9.65
N ILE A 65 -14.00 15.21 9.57
CA ILE A 65 -14.95 14.47 10.42
C ILE A 65 -14.23 13.68 11.53
N GLU A 66 -13.14 13.00 11.19
CA GLU A 66 -12.34 12.19 12.12
C GLU A 66 -10.88 12.65 12.11
N PRO A 67 -10.56 13.83 12.68
CA PRO A 67 -9.23 14.44 12.56
C PRO A 67 -8.13 13.67 13.29
N GLU A 68 -8.51 12.84 14.26
CA GLU A 68 -7.59 12.13 15.14
C GLU A 68 -7.00 10.84 14.53
N GLN A 69 -7.43 10.45 13.33
CA GLN A 69 -6.83 9.33 12.60
C GLN A 69 -5.51 9.74 11.93
N TYR A 70 -4.69 8.77 11.53
CA TYR A 70 -3.45 9.04 10.81
C TYR A 70 -3.72 9.04 9.30
N TYR A 71 -3.63 10.21 8.67
CA TYR A 71 -3.81 10.41 7.25
C TYR A 71 -2.45 10.50 6.57
N TYR A 72 -2.20 9.66 5.55
CA TYR A 72 -0.90 9.64 4.89
C TYR A 72 -0.66 10.97 4.17
N PRO A 73 0.47 11.65 4.43
CA PRO A 73 0.89 12.78 3.62
C PRO A 73 1.22 12.31 2.19
N SER A 74 1.31 13.25 1.26
CA SER A 74 1.63 12.93 -0.15
C SER A 74 2.97 12.19 -0.30
N SER A 75 3.93 12.39 0.61
CA SER A 75 5.23 11.71 0.63
C SER A 75 5.14 10.23 0.97
N ASP A 76 4.02 9.78 1.55
CA ASP A 76 3.87 8.41 2.04
C ASP A 76 2.92 7.61 1.14
N MET A 77 2.25 8.27 0.19
CA MET A 77 1.37 7.61 -0.78
C MET A 77 2.19 6.77 -1.76
N HIS A 78 2.08 5.46 -1.65
CA HIS A 78 2.76 4.51 -2.52
C HIS A 78 1.97 3.22 -2.69
N ILE A 79 2.30 2.46 -3.73
CA ILE A 79 1.93 1.04 -3.86
C ILE A 79 3.17 0.23 -3.57
N THR A 80 3.05 -0.76 -2.69
CA THR A 80 4.09 -1.77 -2.50
C THR A 80 4.21 -2.65 -3.75
N VAL A 81 5.36 -2.61 -4.39
CA VAL A 81 5.71 -3.59 -5.44
C VAL A 81 6.15 -4.88 -4.75
N MET A 82 7.14 -4.80 -3.86
CA MET A 82 7.68 -5.96 -3.14
C MET A 82 8.30 -5.59 -1.79
N PRO A 83 7.82 -6.11 -0.65
CA PRO A 83 8.49 -5.99 0.65
C PRO A 83 9.62 -7.02 0.71
N ILE A 84 10.83 -6.60 0.35
CA ILE A 84 11.98 -7.49 0.20
C ILE A 84 12.43 -8.00 1.57
N ILE A 85 12.60 -7.08 2.52
CA ILE A 85 12.85 -7.38 3.94
C ILE A 85 11.78 -6.69 4.75
N ALA A 86 11.00 -7.48 5.47
CA ALA A 86 9.91 -7.03 6.30
C ALA A 86 10.43 -6.27 7.53
N CYS A 87 9.62 -5.36 8.07
CA CYS A 87 10.02 -4.62 9.25
C CYS A 87 10.15 -5.52 10.49
N TYR A 88 11.33 -5.52 11.12
CA TYR A 88 11.62 -6.14 12.42
C TYR A 88 12.71 -5.33 13.17
N GLU A 89 12.75 -5.40 14.50
CA GLU A 89 13.53 -4.48 15.35
C GLU A 89 15.05 -4.53 15.13
N GLU A 90 15.57 -5.70 14.79
CA GLU A 90 17.02 -5.92 14.66
C GLU A 90 17.55 -5.73 13.24
N PHE A 91 16.72 -5.33 12.28
CA PHE A 91 17.20 -5.01 10.93
C PHE A 91 17.88 -3.66 10.90
N ASP A 92 18.97 -3.55 10.14
CA ASP A 92 19.67 -2.28 9.88
C ASP A 92 20.34 -2.34 8.51
N LEU A 93 20.38 -1.22 7.78
CA LEU A 93 20.98 -1.17 6.44
C LEU A 93 22.46 -1.56 6.43
N ASN A 94 23.20 -1.34 7.52
CA ASN A 94 24.61 -1.70 7.63
C ASN A 94 24.85 -3.22 7.64
N GLN A 95 23.78 -4.03 7.79
CA GLN A 95 23.85 -5.49 7.74
C GLN A 95 23.83 -6.03 6.31
N ILE A 96 23.51 -5.20 5.32
CA ILE A 96 23.36 -5.59 3.93
C ILE A 96 24.20 -4.71 3.00
N VAL A 97 24.50 -5.23 1.81
CA VAL A 97 25.07 -4.42 0.72
C VAL A 97 23.92 -3.98 -0.17
N VAL A 98 23.43 -2.75 0.01
CA VAL A 98 22.26 -2.22 -0.72
C VAL A 98 22.44 -2.33 -2.25
N GLN A 99 23.66 -2.17 -2.76
CA GLN A 99 23.94 -2.30 -4.18
C GLN A 99 23.60 -3.69 -4.74
N ASP A 100 23.81 -4.76 -3.98
CA ASP A 100 23.50 -6.12 -4.44
C ASP A 100 21.98 -6.29 -4.65
N TYR A 101 21.17 -5.63 -3.83
CA TYR A 101 19.71 -5.60 -3.98
C TYR A 101 19.31 -4.80 -5.22
N ILE A 102 19.91 -3.63 -5.43
CA ILE A 102 19.68 -2.79 -6.61
C ILE A 102 20.02 -3.56 -7.89
N ASP A 103 21.18 -4.19 -7.96
CA ASP A 103 21.64 -4.97 -9.12
C ASP A 103 20.69 -6.13 -9.43
N LEU A 104 20.16 -6.77 -8.39
CA LEU A 104 19.21 -7.87 -8.53
C LEU A 104 17.85 -7.39 -9.05
N ILE A 105 17.35 -6.26 -8.51
CA ILE A 105 16.11 -5.61 -8.95
C ILE A 105 16.23 -5.18 -10.42
N GLN A 106 17.35 -4.57 -10.81
CA GLN A 106 17.59 -4.10 -12.18
C GLN A 106 17.51 -5.22 -13.22
N LYS A 107 17.95 -6.45 -12.88
CA LYS A 107 17.82 -7.62 -13.76
C LYS A 107 16.35 -7.91 -14.09
N CYS A 108 15.46 -7.79 -13.11
CA CYS A 108 14.02 -7.99 -13.31
C CYS A 108 13.37 -6.83 -14.09
N LEU A 109 13.91 -5.60 -14.01
CA LEU A 109 13.36 -4.44 -14.72
C LEU A 109 13.71 -4.42 -16.22
N SER A 110 14.81 -5.05 -16.62
CA SER A 110 15.32 -5.02 -18.01
C SER A 110 14.37 -5.60 -19.07
N SER A 111 13.38 -6.38 -18.65
CA SER A 111 12.39 -7.05 -19.51
C SER A 111 11.02 -6.36 -19.54
N GLN A 112 10.81 -5.33 -18.71
CA GLN A 112 9.46 -4.88 -18.36
C GLN A 112 9.02 -3.65 -19.16
N LYS A 113 7.73 -3.63 -19.55
CA LYS A 113 7.06 -2.49 -20.19
C LYS A 113 6.62 -1.49 -19.12
N ASN A 114 6.28 -0.26 -19.54
CA ASN A 114 5.68 0.75 -18.66
C ASN A 114 4.47 0.17 -17.91
N ILE A 115 4.48 0.25 -16.58
CA ILE A 115 3.37 -0.16 -15.74
C ILE A 115 2.38 1.01 -15.69
N THR A 116 1.15 0.80 -16.14
CA THR A 116 0.09 1.80 -15.98
C THR A 116 -0.94 1.28 -14.99
N ILE A 117 -1.35 2.10 -14.02
CA ILE A 117 -2.29 1.69 -12.97
C ILE A 117 -3.43 2.70 -12.92
N LYS A 118 -4.65 2.19 -13.09
CA LYS A 118 -5.87 2.98 -12.85
C LYS A 118 -6.26 2.90 -11.38
N PHE A 119 -6.51 4.04 -10.76
CA PHE A 119 -7.00 4.16 -9.40
C PHE A 119 -8.50 4.45 -9.39
N LYS A 120 -9.30 3.53 -8.87
CA LYS A 120 -10.76 3.70 -8.85
C LYS A 120 -11.39 3.08 -7.61
N GLY A 121 -12.03 3.91 -6.81
CA GLY A 121 -12.73 3.49 -5.62
C GLY A 121 -11.80 3.26 -4.44
N ILE A 122 -12.42 2.92 -3.32
CA ILE A 122 -11.73 2.64 -2.06
C ILE A 122 -12.04 1.24 -1.57
N THR A 123 -11.13 0.68 -0.79
CA THR A 123 -11.36 -0.52 0.00
C THR A 123 -10.90 -0.26 1.44
N ALA A 124 -11.12 -1.22 2.33
CA ALA A 124 -10.74 -1.11 3.73
C ALA A 124 -10.18 -2.44 4.25
N SER A 125 -9.35 -2.33 5.28
CA SER A 125 -9.04 -3.43 6.20
C SER A 125 -9.58 -3.07 7.59
N PRO A 126 -9.53 -3.98 8.58
CA PRO A 126 -9.87 -3.66 9.95
C PRO A 126 -9.06 -2.50 10.56
N SER A 127 -7.88 -2.17 10.01
CA SER A 127 -6.97 -1.14 10.56
C SER A 127 -6.70 0.05 9.64
N CYS A 128 -7.23 0.06 8.40
CA CYS A 128 -6.88 1.10 7.43
C CYS A 128 -7.89 1.28 6.30
N ILE A 129 -7.81 2.45 5.64
CA ILE A 129 -8.47 2.74 4.36
C ILE A 129 -7.44 2.75 3.25
N MET A 130 -7.82 2.21 2.09
CA MET A 130 -6.95 2.07 0.94
C MET A 130 -7.62 2.53 -0.36
N ILE A 131 -6.85 3.09 -1.28
CA ILE A 131 -7.26 3.34 -2.66
C ILE A 131 -7.04 2.06 -3.47
N GLN A 132 -8.04 1.67 -4.26
CA GLN A 132 -7.93 0.52 -5.14
C GLN A 132 -7.18 0.90 -6.41
N GLY A 133 -6.10 0.18 -6.71
CA GLY A 133 -5.41 0.25 -7.99
C GLY A 133 -5.63 -1.01 -8.83
N PHE A 134 -5.71 -0.79 -10.14
CA PHE A 134 -5.92 -1.77 -11.17
C PHE A 134 -4.81 -1.61 -12.22
N PRO A 135 -3.72 -2.40 -12.13
CA PRO A 135 -2.70 -2.43 -13.15
C PRO A 135 -3.32 -2.79 -14.50
N GLN A 136 -2.90 -2.10 -15.55
CA GLN A 136 -3.18 -2.49 -16.92
C GLN A 136 -2.31 -3.71 -17.25
N GLN A 137 -2.91 -4.73 -17.86
CA GLN A 137 -2.24 -6.00 -18.20
C GLN A 137 -1.71 -6.72 -16.94
N GLN A 138 -0.82 -7.71 -17.12
CA GLN A 138 -0.26 -8.51 -16.03
C GLN A 138 1.14 -8.05 -15.59
N VAL A 139 1.61 -6.89 -16.08
CA VAL A 139 3.01 -6.43 -15.93
C VAL A 139 3.45 -6.35 -14.47
N LEU A 140 2.62 -5.79 -13.57
CA LEU A 140 2.99 -5.72 -12.14
C LEU A 140 3.11 -7.11 -11.50
N ASP A 141 2.26 -8.05 -11.88
CA ASP A 141 2.28 -9.41 -11.33
C ASP A 141 3.44 -10.22 -11.91
N GLU A 142 3.75 -10.05 -13.19
CA GLU A 142 4.96 -10.57 -13.83
C GLU A 142 6.22 -10.05 -13.12
N LEU A 143 6.32 -8.74 -12.90
CA LEU A 143 7.43 -8.14 -12.14
C LEU A 143 7.57 -8.75 -10.74
N ARG A 144 6.45 -8.90 -10.02
CA ARG A 144 6.46 -9.52 -8.68
C ARG A 144 6.93 -10.98 -8.73
N ASN A 145 6.53 -11.73 -9.75
CA ASN A 145 6.92 -13.14 -9.93
C ASN A 145 8.40 -13.28 -10.34
N ASP A 146 8.91 -12.37 -11.18
CA ASP A 146 10.33 -12.30 -11.52
C ASP A 146 11.16 -12.00 -10.28
N MET A 147 10.76 -11.00 -9.49
CA MET A 147 11.40 -10.68 -8.21
C MET A 147 11.42 -11.89 -7.27
N ARG A 148 10.29 -12.58 -7.09
CA ARG A 148 10.23 -13.81 -6.27
C ARG A 148 11.24 -14.85 -6.73
N THR A 149 11.29 -15.09 -8.04
CA THR A 149 12.17 -16.11 -8.64
C THR A 149 13.63 -15.76 -8.41
N VAL A 150 14.00 -14.52 -8.71
CA VAL A 150 15.39 -14.06 -8.66
C VAL A 150 15.88 -13.94 -7.21
N PHE A 151 15.10 -13.36 -6.29
CA PHE A 151 15.47 -13.28 -4.88
C PHE A 151 15.58 -14.65 -4.22
N LYS A 152 14.67 -15.58 -4.54
CA LYS A 152 14.73 -16.96 -4.01
C LYS A 152 15.98 -17.72 -4.46
N ALA A 153 16.49 -17.42 -5.66
CA ALA A 153 17.72 -18.00 -6.19
C ALA A 153 18.99 -17.29 -5.71
N SER A 154 18.86 -16.15 -5.03
CA SER A 154 19.98 -15.35 -4.52
C SER A 154 20.33 -15.73 -3.07
N PRO A 155 21.56 -15.47 -2.61
CA PRO A 155 21.93 -15.61 -1.21
C PRO A 155 21.47 -14.42 -0.34
N LEU A 156 20.86 -13.38 -0.94
CA LEU A 156 20.48 -12.17 -0.23
C LEU A 156 19.39 -12.46 0.80
N GLN A 157 19.50 -11.81 1.96
CA GLN A 157 18.46 -11.86 2.97
C GLN A 157 17.14 -11.32 2.40
N GLN A 158 16.06 -12.08 2.61
CA GLN A 158 14.72 -11.68 2.21
C GLN A 158 13.65 -12.33 3.10
N SER A 159 12.46 -11.73 3.09
CA SER A 159 11.26 -12.24 3.76
C SER A 159 10.02 -12.15 2.88
N ILE A 160 10.22 -12.19 1.56
CA ILE A 160 9.17 -12.14 0.55
C ILE A 160 8.17 -13.26 0.81
N ASP A 161 6.89 -12.90 0.77
CA ASP A 161 5.74 -13.78 0.98
C ASP A 161 5.68 -14.56 2.31
N LYS A 162 6.55 -14.29 3.30
CA LYS A 162 6.52 -14.99 4.60
C LYS A 162 5.19 -14.79 5.37
N ARG A 163 4.52 -13.64 5.20
CA ARG A 163 3.23 -13.34 5.85
C ARG A 163 2.04 -13.60 4.94
N TYR A 164 2.12 -13.15 3.69
CA TYR A 164 1.10 -13.33 2.65
C TYR A 164 1.69 -12.96 1.30
N SER A 165 1.08 -13.48 0.22
CA SER A 165 1.42 -13.07 -1.14
C SER A 165 0.67 -11.79 -1.52
N LEU A 166 1.40 -10.78 -2.00
CA LEU A 166 0.81 -9.54 -2.51
C LEU A 166 0.07 -9.81 -3.82
N GLN A 167 -1.25 -9.57 -3.80
CA GLN A 167 -2.14 -9.75 -4.95
C GLN A 167 -2.71 -8.41 -5.45
N THR A 168 -2.94 -7.45 -4.57
CA THR A 168 -3.56 -6.17 -4.93
C THR A 168 -2.50 -5.09 -5.20
N ALA A 169 -2.88 -4.06 -5.95
CA ALA A 169 -2.08 -2.85 -6.14
C ALA A 169 -2.83 -1.71 -5.45
N HIS A 170 -2.62 -1.52 -4.16
CA HIS A 170 -3.38 -0.55 -3.37
C HIS A 170 -2.44 0.50 -2.76
N ILE A 171 -3.01 1.65 -2.39
CA ILE A 171 -2.34 2.70 -1.64
C ILE A 171 -3.04 2.78 -0.29
N THR A 172 -2.35 2.49 0.81
CA THR A 172 -2.88 2.83 2.14
C THR A 172 -2.87 4.35 2.30
N VAL A 173 -3.97 4.91 2.80
CA VAL A 173 -4.12 6.37 2.91
C VAL A 173 -4.62 6.84 4.27
N VAL A 174 -5.22 5.94 5.06
CA VAL A 174 -5.60 6.21 6.46
C VAL A 174 -5.24 5.00 7.30
N ARG A 175 -4.65 5.21 8.48
CA ARG A 175 -4.49 4.21 9.54
C ARG A 175 -5.34 4.59 10.74
N PHE A 176 -6.01 3.62 11.34
CA PHE A 176 -6.82 3.85 12.53
C PHE A 176 -5.90 3.97 13.74
N ARG A 177 -5.96 5.13 14.38
CA ARG A 177 -5.06 5.53 15.46
C ARG A 177 -5.80 5.80 16.76
N LYS A 178 -7.03 6.32 16.66
CA LYS A 178 -7.89 6.63 17.82
C LYS A 178 -9.28 6.03 17.59
N PRO A 179 -10.08 5.84 18.65
CA PRO A 179 -11.48 5.47 18.50
C PRO A 179 -12.23 6.49 17.64
N PHE A 180 -13.14 6.02 16.79
CA PHE A 180 -13.99 6.90 15.98
C PHE A 180 -14.99 7.67 16.86
N THR A 181 -15.12 8.97 16.59
CA THR A 181 -16.03 9.87 17.32
C THR A 181 -17.28 10.26 16.51
N ALA A 182 -17.18 10.20 15.19
CA ALA A 182 -18.18 10.51 14.17
C ALA A 182 -18.21 9.40 13.10
N LYS A 183 -18.25 8.14 13.56
CA LYS A 183 -18.18 6.93 12.75
C LYS A 183 -19.20 6.89 11.60
N GLU A 184 -20.46 7.26 11.86
CA GLU A 184 -21.50 7.20 10.83
C GLU A 184 -21.25 8.21 9.70
N GLU A 185 -20.79 9.41 10.02
CA GLU A 185 -20.38 10.44 9.06
C GLU A 185 -19.17 9.98 8.25
N PHE A 186 -18.17 9.40 8.91
CA PHE A 186 -17.00 8.81 8.26
C PHE A 186 -17.41 7.73 7.24
N LEU A 187 -18.29 6.80 7.65
CA LEU A 187 -18.79 5.73 6.78
C LEU A 187 -19.63 6.26 5.61
N LYS A 188 -20.40 7.34 5.79
CA LYS A 188 -21.12 8.01 4.69
C LYS A 188 -20.15 8.55 3.64
N ILE A 189 -19.03 9.15 4.06
CA ILE A 189 -17.99 9.62 3.13
C ILE A 189 -17.38 8.43 2.40
N LEU A 190 -16.98 7.37 3.10
CA LEU A 190 -16.45 6.16 2.45
C LEU A 190 -17.40 5.61 1.38
N HIS A 191 -18.70 5.58 1.66
CA HIS A 191 -19.72 5.15 0.70
C HIS A 191 -19.73 6.02 -0.57
N ASN A 192 -19.63 7.34 -0.42
CA ASN A 192 -19.62 8.28 -1.56
C ASN A 192 -18.39 8.12 -2.45
N PHE A 193 -17.26 7.65 -1.88
CA PHE A 193 -16.01 7.44 -2.61
C PHE A 193 -15.80 6.00 -3.08
N LYS A 194 -16.75 5.09 -2.82
CA LYS A 194 -16.62 3.65 -3.10
C LYS A 194 -16.21 3.34 -4.54
N ASP A 195 -16.71 4.09 -5.52
CA ASP A 195 -16.43 3.90 -6.95
C ASP A 195 -15.77 5.12 -7.62
N TYR A 196 -15.24 6.07 -6.83
CA TYR A 196 -14.69 7.34 -7.31
C TYR A 196 -13.45 7.15 -8.20
N ASP A 197 -13.33 7.89 -9.30
CA ASP A 197 -12.17 7.81 -10.19
C ASP A 197 -11.04 8.74 -9.70
N PHE A 198 -9.97 8.14 -9.16
CA PHE A 198 -8.78 8.87 -8.71
C PHE A 198 -7.77 9.08 -9.85
N GLY A 199 -8.08 8.62 -11.06
CA GLY A 199 -7.27 8.77 -12.26
C GLY A 199 -6.37 7.58 -12.53
N GLU A 200 -5.32 7.81 -13.31
CA GLU A 200 -4.41 6.80 -13.78
C GLU A 200 -2.98 7.34 -13.76
N THR A 201 -2.02 6.48 -13.45
CA THR A 201 -0.59 6.81 -13.46
C THR A 201 0.16 5.81 -14.31
N THR A 202 1.04 6.33 -15.18
CA THR A 202 2.09 5.54 -15.83
C THR A 202 3.37 5.66 -15.03
N ILE A 203 3.87 4.52 -14.58
CA ILE A 203 5.05 4.39 -13.73
C ILE A 203 6.31 4.44 -14.60
N ASN A 204 7.18 5.39 -14.29
CA ASN A 204 8.49 5.54 -14.93
C ASN A 204 9.65 5.35 -13.94
N GLU A 205 9.34 5.16 -12.66
CA GLU A 205 10.32 5.06 -11.56
C GLU A 205 9.83 4.07 -10.51
N LEU A 206 10.77 3.28 -9.97
CA LEU A 206 10.58 2.46 -8.78
C LEU A 206 11.60 2.91 -7.73
N GLU A 207 11.17 2.97 -6.47
CA GLU A 207 12.03 3.36 -5.37
C GLU A 207 12.27 2.18 -4.45
N LEU A 208 13.54 1.88 -4.18
CA LEU A 208 13.93 1.00 -3.08
C LEU A 208 14.09 1.86 -1.82
N VAL A 209 13.16 1.73 -0.89
CA VAL A 209 13.16 2.54 0.34
C VAL A 209 13.53 1.70 1.56
N TYR A 210 14.18 2.34 2.51
CA TYR A 210 14.31 1.87 3.88
C TYR A 210 13.13 2.42 4.67
N ASN A 211 12.32 1.54 5.24
CA ASN A 211 11.18 1.93 6.09
C ASN A 211 11.70 2.03 7.51
N ASP A 212 11.45 3.16 8.16
CA ASP A 212 11.69 3.42 9.58
C ASP A 212 10.41 3.35 10.42
#